data_AF-A0A942WGU6-F1
#
_entry.id   AF-A0A942WGU6-F1
#
_cell.length_a   1.000
_cell.length_b   1.000
_cell.length_c   1.000
_cell.angle_alpha   90.00
_cell.angle_beta   90.00
_cell.angle_gamma   90.00
#
_symmetry.space_group_name_H-M   'P 1'
#
loop_
_entity.id
_entity.type
_entity.pdbx_description
1 polymer ?
#
loop_
_entity_poly.entity_id
_entity_poly.type
_entity_poly.pdbx_seq_one_letter_code
_entity_poly.pdbx_strand_id
1 'polypeptide(L)'
;MKKGLAQVLFANIIFLLVGIVSNFLLPKYLSIESYSYIKTYALYISYAGFFHLGYNDGMYLKYGGKKIENISKKDLSTNFLNYIFVLLIASIGLAIFGGIRKSFILYAFAVGVFATNFIGYFKSFAQAIGEYNLYGKALNYEKILVLIFDLLLIFLCNTDNYKLYLSVQVLASIIIAVILCYGVSRKTGILKGGKFSISEIIINIRQGFILMLGNFSSSIFTGMDRWFVKILMNSFYFAQYSFAVSVEQIINVFITPITVSMYNYFCRETNIDNIKKIKKFVLIWGCLIIGGAFPLKFIIEWILPKYKESSGLIFILFAAHAFYTVIKGIYVNYYKSKLLQKIYFWQLSGMTVVAFVTNCIAYYLLKSMYSFAFATLLTALLWYIVCEILTKELRADIRENIAFALMVSMYLVCGLKMNAIIGCICYVIAFGLILIFLMRDTLMEIIKEIKMICNKLLKKKENGYE
;
A
#
# COMPACT_ATOMS: atom_id res chain seq x y z
N MET A 1 25.37 -0.53 -5.22
CA MET A 1 24.18 -1.36 -4.92
C MET A 1 23.79 -1.32 -3.43
N LYS A 2 24.64 -1.75 -2.48
CA LYS A 2 24.31 -1.77 -1.03
C LYS A 2 23.88 -0.41 -0.44
N LYS A 3 24.58 0.69 -0.79
CA LYS A 3 24.24 2.05 -0.34
C LYS A 3 22.87 2.53 -0.84
N GLY A 4 22.53 2.22 -2.11
CA GLY A 4 21.24 2.60 -2.70
C GLY A 4 20.06 1.86 -2.07
N LEU A 5 20.20 0.56 -1.80
CA LEU A 5 19.18 -0.22 -1.11
C LEU A 5 18.91 0.28 0.31
N ALA A 6 19.96 0.62 1.06
CA ALA A 6 19.82 1.20 2.39
C ALA A 6 19.10 2.56 2.38
N GLN A 7 19.40 3.41 1.39
CA GLN A 7 18.72 4.70 1.21
C GLN A 7 17.24 4.54 0.89
N VAL A 8 16.87 3.59 0.02
CA VAL A 8 15.47 3.28 -0.28
C VAL A 8 14.74 2.77 0.97
N LEU A 9 15.36 1.86 1.72
CA LEU A 9 14.77 1.34 2.95
C LEU A 9 14.52 2.45 3.98
N PHE A 10 15.52 3.29 4.23
CA PHE A 10 15.39 4.42 5.16
C PHE A 10 14.32 5.41 4.71
N ALA A 11 14.24 5.71 3.41
CA ALA A 11 13.21 6.58 2.86
C ALA A 11 11.79 6.03 3.11
N ASN A 12 11.58 4.72 2.93
CA ASN A 12 10.29 4.08 3.20
C ASN A 12 9.94 4.04 4.69
N ILE A 13 10.92 3.92 5.60
CA ILE A 13 10.68 4.01 7.04
C ILE A 13 10.19 5.41 7.43
N ILE A 14 10.83 6.47 6.92
CA ILE A 14 10.37 7.84 7.17
C ILE A 14 8.96 8.04 6.62
N PHE A 15 8.71 7.61 5.37
CA PHE A 15 7.39 7.67 4.76
C PHE A 15 6.33 7.00 5.65
N LEU A 16 6.67 5.85 6.22
CA LEU A 16 5.79 5.14 7.12
C LEU A 16 5.50 5.92 8.41
N LEU A 17 6.54 6.38 9.10
CA LEU A 17 6.39 7.08 10.38
C LEU A 17 5.52 8.33 10.21
N VAL A 18 5.78 9.11 9.15
CA VAL A 18 4.95 10.26 8.79
C VAL A 18 3.51 9.82 8.52
N GLY A 19 3.32 8.74 7.75
CA GLY A 19 2.00 8.17 7.46
C GLY A 19 1.23 7.73 8.71
N ILE A 20 1.89 7.07 9.66
CA ILE A 20 1.29 6.65 10.94
C ILE A 20 0.87 7.88 11.73
N VAL A 21 1.77 8.86 11.91
CA VAL A 21 1.45 10.09 12.65
C VAL A 21 0.26 10.80 12.02
N SER A 22 0.27 11.06 10.71
CA SER A 22 -0.85 11.70 10.02
C SER A 22 -2.15 10.93 10.14
N ASN A 23 -2.11 9.59 10.08
CA ASN A 23 -3.30 8.75 10.13
C ASN A 23 -4.00 8.76 11.50
N PHE A 24 -3.28 8.96 12.61
CA PHE A 24 -3.85 9.07 13.95
C PHE A 24 -4.08 10.51 14.40
N LEU A 25 -3.27 11.46 13.90
CA LEU A 25 -3.35 12.88 14.25
C LEU A 25 -4.65 13.51 13.75
N LEU A 26 -4.91 13.46 12.45
CA LEU A 26 -6.08 14.10 11.84
C LEU A 26 -7.42 13.64 12.45
N PRO A 27 -7.73 12.33 12.58
CA PRO A 27 -9.02 11.92 13.15
C PRO A 27 -9.16 12.23 14.64
N LYS A 28 -8.07 12.51 15.35
CA LYS A 28 -8.11 12.88 16.78
C LYS A 28 -8.64 14.29 16.97
N TYR A 29 -8.10 15.23 16.20
CA TYR A 29 -8.38 16.66 16.38
C TYR A 29 -9.56 17.15 15.54
N LEU A 30 -9.86 16.50 14.42
CA LEU A 30 -10.93 16.93 13.52
C LEU A 30 -12.30 16.34 13.87
N SER A 31 -13.35 16.96 13.35
CA SER A 31 -14.67 16.37 13.29
C SER A 31 -14.72 15.20 12.30
N ILE A 32 -15.69 14.32 12.49
CA ILE A 32 -15.93 13.18 11.59
C ILE A 32 -16.24 13.66 10.18
N GLU A 33 -16.99 14.75 10.06
CA GLU A 33 -17.34 15.34 8.76
C GLU A 33 -16.09 15.86 8.04
N SER A 34 -15.28 16.71 8.68
CA SER A 34 -14.07 17.25 8.06
C SER A 34 -13.07 16.15 7.69
N TYR A 35 -12.88 15.17 8.56
CA TYR A 35 -12.05 14.00 8.25
C TYR A 35 -12.61 13.18 7.07
N SER A 36 -13.94 13.03 6.96
CA SER A 36 -14.57 12.35 5.84
C SER A 36 -14.29 13.03 4.50
N TYR A 37 -14.27 14.37 4.45
CA TYR A 37 -13.93 15.12 3.25
C TYR A 37 -12.44 14.99 2.90
N ILE A 38 -11.55 15.04 3.90
CA ILE A 38 -10.11 14.77 3.70
C ILE A 38 -9.90 13.35 3.14
N LYS A 39 -10.59 12.35 3.69
CA LYS A 39 -10.51 10.97 3.18
C LYS A 39 -11.16 10.79 1.81
N THR A 40 -12.14 11.63 1.46
CA THR A 40 -12.73 11.65 0.10
C THR A 40 -11.69 12.17 -0.89
N TYR A 41 -11.02 13.28 -0.58
CA TYR A 41 -9.92 13.79 -1.39
C TYR A 41 -8.78 12.76 -1.53
N ALA A 42 -8.38 12.12 -0.43
CA ALA A 42 -7.36 11.09 -0.45
C ALA A 42 -7.75 9.86 -1.29
N LEU A 43 -9.04 9.49 -1.30
CA LEU A 43 -9.56 8.44 -2.18
C LEU A 43 -9.47 8.86 -3.65
N TYR A 44 -9.76 10.12 -3.99
CA TYR A 44 -9.66 10.57 -5.39
C TYR A 44 -8.20 10.61 -5.85
N ILE A 45 -7.32 11.20 -5.03
CA ILE A 45 -5.88 11.31 -5.35
C ILE A 45 -5.18 9.96 -5.47
N SER A 46 -5.65 8.89 -4.82
CA SER A 46 -5.07 7.55 -5.04
C SER A 46 -5.23 7.06 -6.49
N TYR A 47 -6.08 7.69 -7.30
CA TYR A 47 -6.25 7.41 -8.73
C TYR A 47 -5.60 8.48 -9.64
N ALA A 48 -4.83 9.42 -9.10
CA ALA A 48 -4.18 10.48 -9.89
C ALA A 48 -3.29 9.92 -11.01
N GLY A 49 -2.61 8.81 -10.79
CA GLY A 49 -1.74 8.15 -11.79
C GLY A 49 -2.49 7.74 -13.06
N PHE A 50 -3.80 7.53 -13.02
CA PHE A 50 -4.56 7.24 -14.24
C PHE A 50 -4.51 8.39 -15.26
N PHE A 51 -4.47 9.63 -14.77
CA PHE A 51 -4.59 10.84 -15.60
C PHE A 51 -3.35 11.18 -16.42
N HIS A 52 -2.20 10.54 -16.17
CA HIS A 52 -1.06 10.64 -17.08
C HIS A 52 -1.15 9.67 -18.26
N LEU A 53 -2.19 8.83 -18.35
CA LEU A 53 -2.47 7.92 -19.46
C LEU A 53 -1.31 6.96 -19.80
N GLY A 54 -0.46 6.66 -18.82
CA GLY A 54 0.77 5.88 -18.99
C GLY A 54 1.96 6.62 -19.58
N TYR A 55 1.91 7.93 -19.81
CA TYR A 55 3.08 8.69 -20.26
C TYR A 55 4.25 8.55 -19.28
N ASN A 56 4.01 8.73 -17.97
CA ASN A 56 5.04 8.62 -16.94
C ASN A 56 5.67 7.21 -16.90
N ASP A 57 4.85 6.18 -17.08
CA ASP A 57 5.31 4.79 -17.18
C ASP A 57 6.14 4.55 -18.46
N GLY A 58 5.76 5.15 -19.58
CA GLY A 58 6.55 5.12 -20.81
C GLY A 58 7.91 5.77 -20.64
N MET A 59 7.95 6.93 -19.97
CA MET A 59 9.19 7.61 -19.60
C MET A 59 10.07 6.72 -18.71
N TYR A 60 9.47 6.08 -17.69
CA TYR A 60 10.16 5.15 -16.80
C TYR A 60 10.83 4.01 -17.59
N LEU A 61 10.13 3.43 -18.57
CA LEU A 61 10.67 2.39 -19.45
C LEU A 61 11.76 2.93 -20.40
N LYS A 62 11.54 4.13 -20.98
CA LYS A 62 12.46 4.78 -21.93
C LYS A 62 13.83 5.08 -21.31
N TYR A 63 13.87 5.47 -20.04
CA TYR A 63 15.10 5.82 -19.33
C TYR A 63 15.61 4.72 -18.38
N GLY A 64 14.86 3.63 -18.21
CA GLY A 64 15.22 2.52 -17.33
C GLY A 64 16.63 1.98 -17.60
N GLY A 65 17.47 1.97 -16.56
CA GLY A 65 18.84 1.44 -16.62
C GLY A 65 19.86 2.37 -17.30
N LYS A 66 19.45 3.53 -17.81
CA LYS A 66 20.38 4.52 -18.38
C LYS A 66 21.03 5.33 -17.26
N LYS A 67 22.33 5.60 -17.40
CA LYS A 67 23.01 6.60 -16.58
C LYS A 67 22.62 8.00 -17.05
N ILE A 68 22.59 8.97 -16.13
CA ILE A 68 22.15 10.33 -16.41
C ILE A 68 22.99 11.02 -17.49
N GLU A 69 24.28 10.68 -17.56
CA GLU A 69 25.22 11.22 -18.55
C GLU A 69 24.91 10.75 -19.98
N ASN A 70 24.24 9.60 -20.12
CA ASN A 70 23.88 9.01 -21.40
C ASN A 70 22.52 9.51 -21.91
N ILE A 71 21.83 10.37 -21.16
CA ILE A 71 20.54 10.93 -21.53
C ILE A 71 20.75 12.28 -22.18
N SER A 72 20.33 12.41 -23.44
CA SER A 72 20.35 13.69 -24.15
C SER A 72 19.50 14.71 -23.40
N LYS A 73 20.11 15.86 -23.06
CA LYS A 73 19.41 16.96 -22.37
C LYS A 73 18.19 17.42 -23.15
N LYS A 74 18.31 17.53 -24.48
CA LYS A 74 17.21 17.94 -25.37
C LYS A 74 16.08 16.91 -25.40
N ASP A 75 16.41 15.62 -25.39
CA ASP A 75 15.42 14.54 -25.33
C ASP A 75 14.65 14.59 -24.00
N LEU A 76 15.36 14.70 -22.88
CA LEU A 76 14.75 14.80 -21.55
C LEU A 76 13.87 16.05 -21.41
N SER A 77 14.35 17.22 -21.86
CA SER A 77 13.56 18.46 -21.84
C SER A 77 12.31 18.36 -22.72
N THR A 78 12.42 17.72 -23.88
CA THR A 78 11.29 17.47 -24.78
C THR A 78 10.29 16.52 -24.11
N ASN A 79 10.75 15.42 -23.54
CA ASN A 79 9.90 14.46 -22.84
C ASN A 79 9.15 15.11 -21.67
N PHE A 80 9.84 15.92 -20.86
CA PHE A 80 9.26 16.61 -19.71
C PHE A 80 8.23 17.68 -20.10
N LEU A 81 8.53 18.51 -21.10
CA LEU A 81 7.59 19.52 -21.59
C LEU A 81 6.29 18.89 -22.09
N ASN A 82 6.39 17.82 -22.89
CA ASN A 82 5.21 17.12 -23.40
C ASN A 82 4.43 16.42 -22.27
N TYR A 83 5.10 15.92 -21.23
CA TYR A 83 4.44 15.40 -20.05
C TYR A 83 3.62 16.47 -19.31
N ILE A 84 4.18 17.66 -19.10
CA ILE A 84 3.45 18.80 -18.50
C ILE A 84 2.21 19.12 -19.32
N PHE A 85 2.30 19.11 -20.65
CA PHE A 85 1.16 19.37 -21.51
C PHE A 85 0.03 18.34 -21.32
N VAL A 86 0.35 17.04 -21.26
CA VAL A 86 -0.62 15.98 -20.96
C VAL A 86 -1.28 16.20 -19.59
N LEU A 87 -0.49 16.54 -18.57
CA LEU A 87 -1.02 16.82 -17.23
C LEU A 87 -1.91 18.07 -17.18
N LEU A 88 -1.56 19.13 -17.90
CA LEU A 88 -2.37 20.35 -17.99
C LEU A 88 -3.73 20.05 -18.61
N ILE A 89 -3.78 19.32 -19.72
CA ILE A 89 -5.05 18.92 -20.36
C ILE A 89 -5.93 18.15 -19.37
N ALA A 90 -5.36 17.13 -18.72
CA ALA A 90 -6.10 16.32 -17.76
C ALA A 90 -6.62 17.16 -16.57
N SER A 91 -5.78 18.06 -16.05
CA SER A 91 -6.12 18.90 -14.89
C SER A 91 -7.16 19.97 -15.24
N ILE A 92 -7.10 20.56 -16.43
CA ILE A 92 -8.12 21.50 -16.92
C ILE A 92 -9.46 20.79 -17.08
N GLY A 93 -9.48 19.59 -17.68
CA GLY A 93 -10.71 18.78 -17.80
C GLY A 93 -11.35 18.50 -16.44
N LEU A 94 -10.54 18.12 -15.45
CA LEU A 94 -11.00 17.89 -14.08
C LEU A 94 -11.47 19.19 -13.38
N ALA A 95 -10.81 20.32 -13.63
CA ALA A 95 -11.20 21.61 -13.05
C ALA A 95 -12.56 22.09 -13.60
N ILE A 96 -12.79 21.93 -14.91
CA ILE A 96 -14.09 22.21 -15.54
C ILE A 96 -15.17 21.34 -14.92
N PHE A 97 -14.92 20.04 -14.78
CA PHE A 97 -15.84 19.12 -14.12
C PHE A 97 -16.12 19.52 -12.65
N GLY A 98 -15.08 19.91 -11.92
CA GLY A 98 -15.21 20.41 -10.55
C GLY A 98 -16.08 21.66 -10.44
N GLY A 99 -15.99 22.57 -11.42
CA GLY A 99 -16.81 23.77 -11.48
C GLY A 99 -18.27 23.51 -11.83
N ILE A 100 -18.54 22.61 -12.77
CA ILE A 100 -19.90 22.16 -13.08
C ILE A 100 -20.56 21.56 -11.82
N ARG A 101 -19.80 20.79 -11.04
CA ARG A 101 -20.28 20.16 -9.80
C ARG A 101 -20.22 21.08 -8.57
N LYS A 102 -19.72 22.31 -8.71
CA LYS A 102 -19.53 23.29 -7.61
C LYS A 102 -18.84 22.68 -6.38
N SER A 103 -17.88 21.78 -6.59
CA SER A 103 -17.26 21.00 -5.51
C SER A 103 -15.81 21.42 -5.27
N PHE A 104 -15.53 21.98 -4.09
CA PHE A 104 -14.17 22.32 -3.69
C PHE A 104 -13.22 21.11 -3.71
N ILE A 105 -13.72 19.92 -3.34
CA ILE A 105 -12.92 18.69 -3.36
C ILE A 105 -12.47 18.34 -4.77
N LEU A 106 -13.33 18.54 -5.78
CA LEU A 106 -12.99 18.28 -7.18
C LEU A 106 -12.02 19.32 -7.74
N TYR A 107 -12.12 20.58 -7.32
CA TYR A 107 -11.10 21.58 -7.64
C TYR A 107 -9.74 21.25 -7.04
N ALA A 108 -9.71 20.92 -5.74
CA ALA A 108 -8.49 20.47 -5.08
C ALA A 108 -7.93 19.21 -5.75
N PHE A 109 -8.81 18.30 -6.21
CA PHE A 109 -8.42 17.10 -6.95
C PHE A 109 -7.80 17.44 -8.30
N ALA A 110 -8.38 18.35 -9.08
CA ALA A 110 -7.83 18.78 -10.37
C ALA A 110 -6.38 19.31 -10.23
N VAL A 111 -6.15 20.20 -9.26
CA VAL A 111 -4.80 20.74 -9.00
C VAL A 111 -3.89 19.69 -8.37
N GLY A 112 -4.42 18.86 -7.48
CA GLY A 112 -3.69 17.76 -6.86
C GLY A 112 -3.21 16.72 -7.87
N VAL A 113 -4.03 16.37 -8.88
CA VAL A 113 -3.65 15.47 -9.98
C VAL A 113 -2.43 16.01 -10.72
N PHE A 114 -2.42 17.32 -11.03
CA PHE A 114 -1.24 17.95 -11.62
C PHE A 114 -0.02 17.78 -10.71
N ALA A 115 -0.10 18.22 -9.46
CA ALA A 115 1.04 18.28 -8.54
C ALA A 115 1.58 16.87 -8.20
N THR A 116 0.71 15.92 -7.87
CA THR A 116 1.09 14.55 -7.52
C THR A 116 1.73 13.83 -8.70
N ASN A 117 1.20 13.96 -9.91
CA ASN A 117 1.80 13.34 -11.09
C ASN A 117 3.10 14.03 -11.52
N PHE A 118 3.23 15.34 -11.27
CA PHE A 118 4.45 16.08 -11.52
C PHE A 118 5.59 15.64 -10.57
N ILE A 119 5.31 15.47 -9.27
CA ILE A 119 6.25 14.82 -8.33
C ILE A 119 6.52 13.37 -8.76
N GLY A 120 5.47 12.66 -9.19
CA GLY A 120 5.54 11.30 -9.70
C GLY A 120 6.51 11.13 -10.86
N TYR A 121 6.64 12.13 -11.73
CA TYR A 121 7.64 12.13 -12.81
C TYR A 121 9.06 12.06 -12.27
N PHE A 122 9.42 12.91 -11.30
CA PHE A 122 10.77 12.90 -10.72
C PHE A 122 11.02 11.62 -9.93
N LYS A 123 10.00 11.09 -9.24
CA LYS A 123 10.11 9.82 -8.53
C LYS A 123 10.40 8.67 -9.50
N SER A 124 9.62 8.55 -10.57
CA SER A 124 9.80 7.52 -11.61
C SER A 124 11.13 7.70 -12.34
N PHE A 125 11.49 8.93 -12.71
CA PHE A 125 12.75 9.23 -13.40
C PHE A 125 13.96 8.86 -12.53
N ALA A 126 13.96 9.27 -11.26
CA ALA A 126 15.01 8.93 -10.30
C ALA A 126 15.15 7.41 -10.12
N GLN A 127 14.02 6.69 -10.07
CA GLN A 127 14.02 5.24 -9.98
C GLN A 127 14.57 4.58 -11.25
N ALA A 128 14.20 5.08 -12.43
CA ALA A 128 14.65 4.56 -13.72
C ALA A 128 16.18 4.64 -13.89
N ILE A 129 16.79 5.75 -13.46
CA ILE A 129 18.25 5.99 -13.58
C ILE A 129 19.05 5.56 -12.34
N GLY A 130 18.40 5.06 -11.29
CA GLY A 130 19.06 4.59 -10.06
C GLY A 130 19.53 5.69 -9.10
N GLU A 131 18.97 6.90 -9.18
CA GLU A 131 19.27 8.06 -8.31
C GLU A 131 18.44 8.02 -7.01
N TYR A 132 18.76 7.08 -6.13
CA TYR A 132 17.98 6.80 -4.91
C TYR A 132 17.86 7.98 -3.93
N ASN A 133 18.83 8.90 -3.93
CA ASN A 133 18.75 10.13 -3.14
C ASN A 133 17.62 11.04 -3.63
N LEU A 134 17.47 11.21 -4.95
CA LEU A 134 16.39 12.02 -5.52
C LEU A 134 15.03 11.33 -5.31
N TYR A 135 14.99 10.00 -5.47
CA TYR A 135 13.81 9.20 -5.17
C TYR A 135 13.33 9.41 -3.73
N GLY A 136 14.24 9.32 -2.75
CA GLY A 136 13.89 9.50 -1.33
C GLY A 136 13.37 10.91 -1.02
N LYS A 137 13.94 11.96 -1.64
CA LYS A 137 13.44 13.33 -1.52
C LYS A 137 12.04 13.48 -2.11
N ALA A 138 11.82 12.96 -3.32
CA ALA A 138 10.52 13.00 -3.98
C ALA A 138 9.45 12.21 -3.22
N LEU A 139 9.82 11.13 -2.55
CA LEU A 139 8.92 10.31 -1.75
C LEU A 139 8.46 11.02 -0.45
N ASN A 140 9.39 11.66 0.25
CA ASN A 140 9.17 12.06 1.64
C ASN A 140 8.85 13.55 1.83
N TYR A 141 9.42 14.44 1.01
CA TYR A 141 9.36 15.88 1.30
C TYR A 141 7.93 16.42 1.27
N GLU A 142 7.10 15.93 0.34
CA GLU A 142 5.66 16.27 0.29
C GLU A 142 4.96 15.87 1.58
N LYS A 143 5.12 14.62 2.02
CA LYS A 143 4.43 14.11 3.21
C LYS A 143 4.88 14.81 4.49
N ILE A 144 6.17 15.09 4.62
CA ILE A 144 6.72 15.84 5.75
C ILE A 144 6.15 17.26 5.76
N LEU A 145 6.14 17.95 4.63
CA LEU A 145 5.63 19.31 4.55
C LEU A 145 4.12 19.39 4.83
N VAL A 146 3.34 18.43 4.31
CA VAL A 146 1.92 18.29 4.65
C VAL A 146 1.73 18.08 6.15
N LEU A 147 2.49 17.17 6.77
CA LEU A 147 2.40 16.94 8.21
C LEU A 147 2.71 18.21 9.01
N ILE A 148 3.75 18.96 8.63
CA ILE A 148 4.11 20.23 9.29
C ILE A 148 2.94 21.22 9.19
N PHE A 149 2.39 21.43 7.99
CA PHE A 149 1.27 22.35 7.81
C PHE A 149 -0.01 21.88 8.52
N ASP A 150 -0.30 20.57 8.53
CA ASP A 150 -1.43 20.01 9.28
C ASP A 150 -1.25 20.27 10.79
N LEU A 151 -0.04 20.10 11.33
CA LEU A 151 0.28 20.42 12.73
C LEU A 151 0.08 21.91 13.03
N LEU A 152 0.47 22.81 12.12
CA LEU A 152 0.24 24.25 12.26
C LEU A 152 -1.26 24.58 12.27
N LEU A 153 -2.04 23.97 11.36
CA LEU A 153 -3.49 24.17 11.32
C LEU A 153 -4.18 23.66 12.59
N ILE A 154 -3.75 22.51 13.12
CA ILE A 154 -4.30 21.92 14.33
C ILE A 154 -3.93 22.73 15.57
N PHE A 155 -2.65 23.00 15.79
CA PHE A 155 -2.18 23.53 17.08
C PHE A 155 -2.07 25.05 17.14
N LEU A 156 -1.79 25.73 16.02
CA LEU A 156 -1.70 27.19 16.00
C LEU A 156 -3.02 27.83 15.55
N CYS A 157 -3.62 27.32 14.47
CA CYS A 157 -4.86 27.89 13.94
C CYS A 157 -6.13 27.32 14.61
N ASN A 158 -6.03 26.15 15.24
CA ASN A 158 -7.13 25.42 15.89
C ASN A 158 -8.41 25.36 15.02
N THR A 159 -8.24 25.00 13.74
CA THR A 159 -9.33 25.00 12.76
C THR A 159 -9.79 23.59 12.41
N ASP A 160 -11.11 23.41 12.28
CA ASP A 160 -11.73 22.18 11.76
C ASP A 160 -12.18 22.34 10.29
N ASN A 161 -11.76 23.40 9.59
CA ASN A 161 -12.20 23.64 8.22
C ASN A 161 -11.45 22.73 7.23
N TYR A 162 -12.12 21.68 6.74
CA TYR A 162 -11.56 20.73 5.78
C TYR A 162 -10.96 21.39 4.53
N LYS A 163 -11.49 22.55 4.08
CA LYS A 163 -10.96 23.25 2.90
C LYS A 163 -9.52 23.70 3.10
N LEU A 164 -9.15 24.10 4.32
CA LEU A 164 -7.77 24.51 4.64
C LEU A 164 -6.81 23.33 4.60
N TYR A 165 -7.20 22.17 5.14
CA TYR A 165 -6.40 20.94 5.08
C TYR A 165 -6.18 20.47 3.64
N LEU A 166 -7.22 20.51 2.80
CA LEU A 166 -7.11 20.22 1.37
C LEU A 166 -6.18 21.21 0.65
N SER A 167 -6.33 22.51 0.93
CA SER A 167 -5.45 23.54 0.39
C SER A 167 -3.99 23.31 0.78
N VAL A 168 -3.72 22.96 2.04
CA VAL A 168 -2.38 22.61 2.53
C VAL A 168 -1.79 21.44 1.76
N GLN A 169 -2.57 20.37 1.53
CA GLN A 169 -2.11 19.21 0.76
C GLN A 169 -1.71 19.59 -0.68
N VAL A 170 -2.54 20.40 -1.35
CA VAL A 170 -2.28 20.88 -2.70
C VAL A 170 -1.07 21.83 -2.73
N LEU A 171 -1.03 22.83 -1.84
CA LEU A 171 0.04 23.81 -1.78
C LEU A 171 1.39 23.17 -1.47
N ALA A 172 1.46 22.28 -0.48
CA ALA A 172 2.68 21.53 -0.18
C ALA A 172 3.16 20.73 -1.40
N SER A 173 2.24 20.09 -2.11
CA SER A 173 2.57 19.33 -3.34
C SER A 173 3.13 20.24 -4.44
N ILE A 174 2.57 21.45 -4.64
CA ILE A 174 3.10 22.43 -5.60
C ILE A 174 4.48 22.92 -5.19
N ILE A 175 4.68 23.27 -3.92
CA ILE A 175 5.97 23.74 -3.39
C ILE A 175 7.05 22.68 -3.64
N ILE A 176 6.77 21.41 -3.30
CA ILE A 176 7.72 20.32 -3.50
C ILE A 176 7.95 20.03 -4.98
N ALA A 177 6.91 20.08 -5.81
CA ALA A 177 7.04 19.96 -7.27
C ALA A 177 8.04 20.99 -7.84
N VAL A 178 7.92 22.26 -7.43
CA VAL A 178 8.83 23.34 -7.85
C VAL A 178 10.25 23.10 -7.34
N ILE A 179 10.42 22.75 -6.07
CA ILE A 179 11.74 22.47 -5.48
C ILE A 179 12.45 21.32 -6.21
N LEU A 180 11.73 20.22 -6.48
CA LEU A 180 12.28 19.08 -7.22
C LEU A 180 12.63 19.47 -8.66
N CYS A 181 11.75 20.20 -9.34
CA CYS A 181 11.98 20.66 -10.71
C CYS A 181 13.24 21.53 -10.80
N TYR A 182 13.40 22.49 -9.88
CA TYR A 182 14.59 23.33 -9.84
C TYR A 182 15.85 22.49 -9.55
N GLY A 183 15.80 21.60 -8.57
CA GLY A 183 16.91 20.72 -8.20
C GLY A 183 17.37 19.80 -9.34
N VAL A 184 16.42 19.23 -10.09
CA VAL A 184 16.70 18.38 -11.25
C VAL A 184 17.19 19.21 -12.44
N SER A 185 16.55 20.35 -12.71
CA SER A 185 16.93 21.25 -13.80
C SER A 185 18.38 21.75 -13.69
N ARG A 186 18.86 22.02 -12.46
CA ARG A 186 20.27 22.37 -12.26
C ARG A 186 21.25 21.26 -12.67
N LYS A 187 20.86 20.00 -12.54
CA LYS A 187 21.71 18.84 -12.88
C LYS A 187 21.60 18.46 -14.34
N THR A 188 20.40 18.45 -14.90
CA THR A 188 20.12 17.88 -16.24
C THR A 188 19.85 18.94 -17.30
N GLY A 189 19.49 20.16 -16.91
CA GLY A 189 19.00 21.17 -17.83
C GLY A 189 17.61 20.84 -18.41
N ILE A 190 16.77 20.07 -17.69
CA ILE A 190 15.43 19.63 -18.15
C ILE A 190 14.48 20.76 -18.59
N LEU A 191 14.74 21.99 -18.15
CA LEU A 191 13.98 23.18 -18.56
C LEU A 191 14.56 23.88 -19.79
N LYS A 192 15.68 23.41 -20.34
CA LYS A 192 16.38 24.05 -21.46
C LYS A 192 16.15 23.27 -22.76
N GLY A 193 15.52 23.92 -23.73
CA GLY A 193 15.47 23.45 -25.12
C GLY A 193 14.51 22.30 -25.43
N GLY A 194 13.48 22.09 -24.61
CA GLY A 194 12.40 21.15 -24.92
C GLY A 194 11.52 21.65 -26.08
N LYS A 195 10.98 20.73 -26.87
CA LYS A 195 10.03 21.04 -27.96
C LYS A 195 8.72 20.30 -27.77
N PHE A 196 7.62 20.91 -28.20
CA PHE A 196 6.35 20.20 -28.30
C PHE A 196 6.44 19.15 -29.41
N SER A 197 5.95 17.93 -29.13
CA SER A 197 6.00 16.80 -30.03
C SER A 197 4.86 15.82 -29.74
N ILE A 198 3.86 15.78 -30.62
CA ILE A 198 2.74 14.83 -30.53
C ILE A 198 3.25 13.40 -30.69
N SER A 199 4.26 13.17 -31.53
CA SER A 199 4.84 11.84 -31.70
C SER A 199 5.47 11.33 -30.41
N GLU A 200 6.15 12.19 -29.65
CA GLU A 200 6.70 11.84 -28.33
C GLU A 200 5.58 11.47 -27.35
N ILE A 201 4.45 12.21 -27.36
CA ILE A 201 3.28 11.90 -26.53
C ILE A 201 2.73 10.51 -26.85
N ILE A 202 2.48 10.23 -28.13
CA ILE A 202 1.92 8.95 -28.57
C ILE A 202 2.87 7.80 -28.24
N ILE A 203 4.17 7.97 -28.45
CA ILE A 203 5.18 6.92 -28.17
C ILE A 203 5.21 6.58 -26.68
N ASN A 204 5.30 7.58 -25.79
CA ASN A 204 5.37 7.32 -24.34
C ASN A 204 4.06 6.72 -23.81
N ILE A 205 2.90 7.26 -24.23
CA ILE A 205 1.60 6.70 -23.84
C ILE A 205 1.51 5.24 -24.31
N ARG A 206 1.79 4.95 -25.58
CA ARG A 206 1.70 3.58 -26.11
C ARG A 206 2.60 2.60 -25.37
N GLN A 207 3.82 3.01 -25.03
CA GLN A 207 4.77 2.16 -24.31
C GLN A 207 4.37 1.94 -22.84
N GLY A 208 3.81 2.95 -22.18
CA GLY A 208 3.48 2.88 -20.76
C GLY A 208 2.03 2.55 -20.42
N PHE A 209 1.09 2.57 -21.38
CA PHE A 209 -0.34 2.39 -21.11
C PHE A 209 -0.66 1.05 -20.42
N ILE A 210 -0.01 -0.04 -20.84
CA ILE A 210 -0.19 -1.37 -20.24
C ILE A 210 0.30 -1.37 -18.78
N LEU A 211 1.44 -0.73 -18.51
CA LEU A 211 1.99 -0.63 -17.16
C LEU A 211 1.08 0.22 -16.25
N MET A 212 0.56 1.33 -16.78
CA MET A 212 -0.43 2.16 -16.10
C MET A 212 -1.71 1.40 -15.78
N LEU A 213 -2.25 0.63 -16.73
CA LEU A 213 -3.44 -0.21 -16.50
C LEU A 213 -3.18 -1.28 -15.45
N GLY A 214 -1.99 -1.88 -15.43
CA GLY A 214 -1.59 -2.83 -14.38
C GLY A 214 -1.60 -2.19 -12.99
N ASN A 215 -0.97 -1.01 -12.86
CA ASN A 215 -0.94 -0.24 -11.61
C ASN A 215 -2.36 0.20 -11.19
N PHE A 216 -3.15 0.71 -12.14
CA PHE A 216 -4.52 1.15 -11.91
C PHE A 216 -5.44 0.00 -11.48
N SER A 217 -5.31 -1.17 -12.09
CA SER A 217 -6.09 -2.36 -11.72
C SER A 217 -5.80 -2.79 -10.27
N SER A 218 -4.52 -2.76 -9.87
CA SER A 218 -4.13 -3.02 -8.48
C SER A 218 -4.72 -1.98 -7.51
N SER A 219 -4.74 -0.70 -7.89
CA SER A 219 -5.34 0.38 -7.08
C SER A 219 -6.87 0.27 -6.99
N ILE A 220 -7.55 -0.15 -8.06
CA ILE A 220 -8.98 -0.44 -8.02
C ILE A 220 -9.25 -1.61 -7.08
N PHE A 221 -8.55 -2.74 -7.25
CA PHE A 221 -8.74 -3.93 -6.42
C PHE A 221 -8.62 -3.61 -4.93
N THR A 222 -7.60 -2.85 -4.55
CA THR A 222 -7.33 -2.50 -3.15
C THR A 222 -8.19 -1.34 -2.62
N GLY A 223 -8.69 -0.47 -3.48
CA GLY A 223 -9.47 0.72 -3.09
C GLY A 223 -10.99 0.56 -3.24
N MET A 224 -11.46 -0.55 -3.82
CA MET A 224 -12.86 -0.75 -4.21
C MET A 224 -13.83 -0.58 -3.05
N ASP A 225 -13.53 -1.18 -1.89
CA ASP A 225 -14.42 -1.17 -0.73
C ASP A 225 -14.72 0.26 -0.25
N ARG A 226 -13.72 1.15 -0.31
CA ARG A 226 -13.90 2.56 0.06
C ARG A 226 -14.84 3.29 -0.88
N TRP A 227 -14.87 2.93 -2.17
CA TRP A 227 -15.85 3.47 -3.11
C TRP A 227 -17.26 3.00 -2.81
N PHE A 228 -17.45 1.71 -2.49
CA PHE A 228 -18.75 1.19 -2.09
C PHE A 228 -19.29 1.92 -0.86
N VAL A 229 -18.47 2.08 0.19
CA VAL A 229 -18.86 2.84 1.38
C VAL A 229 -19.16 4.30 1.03
N LYS A 230 -18.35 4.93 0.17
CA LYS A 230 -18.55 6.33 -0.22
C LYS A 230 -19.84 6.57 -1.00
N ILE A 231 -20.21 5.64 -1.88
CA ILE A 231 -21.37 5.76 -2.77
C ILE A 231 -22.66 5.35 -2.05
N LEU A 232 -22.61 4.30 -1.24
CA LEU A 232 -23.79 3.65 -0.66
C LEU A 232 -24.06 4.03 0.79
N MET A 233 -23.12 4.72 1.47
CA MET A 233 -23.26 5.07 2.89
C MET A 233 -22.95 6.55 3.15
N ASN A 234 -23.25 7.00 4.37
CA ASN A 234 -23.04 8.39 4.79
C ASN A 234 -21.57 8.68 5.16
N SER A 235 -21.29 9.97 5.38
CA SER A 235 -19.95 10.47 5.74
C SER A 235 -19.39 9.88 7.03
N PHE A 236 -20.25 9.55 8.01
CA PHE A 236 -19.81 8.90 9.25
C PHE A 236 -19.22 7.52 8.97
N TYR A 237 -19.95 6.65 8.28
CA TYR A 237 -19.46 5.30 7.94
C TYR A 237 -18.23 5.36 7.03
N PHE A 238 -18.19 6.30 6.08
CA PHE A 238 -17.02 6.49 5.23
C PHE A 238 -15.77 6.94 5.99
N ALA A 239 -15.92 7.81 7.00
CA ALA A 239 -14.82 8.20 7.88
C ALA A 239 -14.30 7.02 8.70
N GLN A 240 -15.19 6.24 9.33
CA GLN A 240 -14.83 5.04 10.10
C GLN A 240 -14.09 4.03 9.21
N TYR A 241 -14.68 3.67 8.07
CA TYR A 241 -14.08 2.68 7.17
C TYR A 241 -12.76 3.17 6.57
N SER A 242 -12.67 4.44 6.17
CA SER A 242 -11.42 4.99 5.64
C SER A 242 -10.32 5.08 6.70
N PHE A 243 -10.66 5.30 7.97
CA PHE A 243 -9.71 5.21 9.06
C PHE A 243 -9.22 3.76 9.23
N ALA A 244 -10.13 2.78 9.28
CA ALA A 244 -9.79 1.36 9.37
C ALA A 244 -8.85 0.91 8.24
N VAL A 245 -9.16 1.25 6.98
CA VAL A 245 -8.29 0.96 5.82
C VAL A 245 -6.93 1.68 5.92
N SER A 246 -6.89 2.88 6.49
CA SER A 246 -5.60 3.59 6.68
C SER A 246 -4.72 2.89 7.71
N VAL A 247 -5.33 2.35 8.78
CA VAL A 247 -4.63 1.56 9.81
C VAL A 247 -4.21 0.19 9.26
N GLU A 248 -5.07 -0.45 8.46
CA GLU A 248 -4.77 -1.68 7.73
C GLU A 248 -3.47 -1.57 6.93
N GLN A 249 -3.24 -0.47 6.20
CA GLN A 249 -2.02 -0.32 5.40
C GLN A 249 -0.70 -0.38 6.19
N ILE A 250 -0.73 -0.15 7.51
CA ILE A 250 0.47 -0.27 8.37
C ILE A 250 0.99 -1.71 8.36
N ILE A 251 0.12 -2.71 8.20
CA ILE A 251 0.49 -4.13 8.18
C ILE A 251 1.46 -4.47 7.04
N ASN A 252 1.40 -3.73 5.93
CA ASN A 252 2.23 -3.97 4.75
C ASN A 252 3.72 -3.80 5.03
N VAL A 253 4.10 -3.09 6.09
CA VAL A 253 5.49 -2.93 6.55
C VAL A 253 6.08 -4.26 6.96
N PHE A 254 5.28 -5.10 7.59
CA PHE A 254 5.72 -6.40 8.10
C PHE A 254 5.62 -7.49 7.02
N ILE A 255 4.74 -7.31 6.03
CA ILE A 255 4.53 -8.27 4.94
C ILE A 255 5.51 -8.07 3.77
N THR A 256 5.84 -6.83 3.44
CA THR A 256 6.66 -6.51 2.26
C THR A 256 8.07 -7.12 2.32
N PRO A 257 8.82 -7.09 3.44
CA PRO A 257 10.16 -7.68 3.51
C PRO A 257 10.16 -9.19 3.23
N ILE A 258 9.14 -9.92 3.68
CA ILE A 258 8.98 -11.34 3.37
C ILE A 258 8.69 -11.51 1.88
N THR A 259 7.72 -10.77 1.36
CA THR A 259 7.34 -10.86 -0.06
C THR A 259 8.52 -10.59 -0.99
N VAL A 260 9.38 -9.62 -0.69
CA VAL A 260 10.56 -9.34 -1.52
C VAL A 260 11.62 -10.44 -1.39
N SER A 261 11.87 -10.92 -0.16
CA SER A 261 12.87 -11.97 0.09
C SER A 261 12.51 -13.31 -0.54
N MET A 262 11.22 -13.68 -0.52
CA MET A 262 10.73 -14.96 -1.04
C MET A 262 10.95 -15.13 -2.55
N TYR A 263 10.80 -14.07 -3.34
CA TYR A 263 11.09 -14.12 -4.77
C TYR A 263 12.54 -14.56 -5.04
N ASN A 264 13.50 -13.92 -4.36
CA ASN A 264 14.92 -14.26 -4.52
C ASN A 264 15.22 -15.70 -4.08
N TYR A 265 14.55 -16.17 -3.03
CA TYR A 265 14.68 -17.54 -2.56
C TYR A 265 14.16 -18.54 -3.60
N PHE A 266 12.96 -18.34 -4.15
CA PHE A 266 12.36 -19.25 -5.15
C PHE A 266 13.06 -19.24 -6.52
N CYS A 267 13.89 -18.24 -6.80
CA CYS A 267 14.76 -18.27 -7.98
C CYS A 267 15.95 -19.23 -7.81
N ARG A 268 16.31 -19.60 -6.57
CA ARG A 268 17.46 -20.45 -6.26
C ARG A 268 17.07 -21.83 -5.77
N GLU A 269 16.00 -21.91 -4.99
CA GLU A 269 15.48 -23.15 -4.45
C GLU A 269 14.62 -23.87 -5.48
N THR A 270 15.00 -25.10 -5.81
CA THR A 270 14.23 -25.98 -6.69
C THR A 270 13.51 -27.08 -5.93
N ASN A 271 13.91 -27.36 -4.68
CA ASN A 271 13.27 -28.39 -3.87
C ASN A 271 11.90 -27.93 -3.33
N ILE A 272 10.85 -28.62 -3.77
CA ILE A 272 9.46 -28.33 -3.41
C ILE A 272 9.20 -28.48 -1.91
N ASP A 273 9.86 -29.42 -1.22
CA ASP A 273 9.63 -29.65 0.21
C ASP A 273 10.16 -28.50 1.07
N ASN A 274 11.28 -27.88 0.65
CA ASN A 274 11.79 -26.66 1.28
C ASN A 274 10.83 -25.48 1.06
N ILE A 275 10.23 -25.38 -0.13
CA ILE A 275 9.23 -24.35 -0.43
C ILE A 275 7.97 -24.55 0.41
N LYS A 276 7.49 -25.80 0.56
CA LYS A 276 6.37 -26.13 1.47
C LYS A 276 6.70 -25.76 2.91
N LYS A 277 7.90 -26.08 3.40
CA LYS A 277 8.34 -25.70 4.74
C LYS A 277 8.28 -24.18 4.96
N ILE A 278 8.78 -23.41 4.00
CA ILE A 278 8.71 -21.94 4.06
C ILE A 278 7.27 -21.45 4.01
N LYS A 279 6.40 -22.07 3.20
CA LYS A 279 4.96 -21.75 3.21
C LYS A 279 4.36 -21.92 4.61
N LYS A 280 4.69 -23.00 5.34
CA LYS A 280 4.23 -23.18 6.73
C LYS A 280 4.71 -22.04 7.63
N PHE A 281 5.96 -21.60 7.49
CA PHE A 281 6.48 -20.45 8.25
C PHE A 281 5.77 -19.14 7.90
N VAL A 282 5.50 -18.89 6.62
CA VAL A 282 4.80 -17.69 6.16
C VAL A 282 3.33 -17.68 6.63
N LEU A 283 2.68 -18.84 6.69
CA LEU A 283 1.33 -19.00 7.24
C LEU A 283 1.29 -18.64 8.73
N ILE A 284 2.19 -19.22 9.54
CA ILE A 284 2.32 -18.91 10.97
C ILE A 284 2.62 -17.41 11.16
N TRP A 285 3.51 -16.87 10.34
CA TRP A 285 3.87 -15.46 10.38
C TRP A 285 2.70 -14.53 10.02
N GLY A 286 1.89 -14.90 9.02
CA GLY A 286 0.68 -14.17 8.66
C GLY A 286 -0.29 -14.08 9.84
N CYS A 287 -0.51 -15.20 10.55
CA CYS A 287 -1.33 -15.24 11.76
C CYS A 287 -0.71 -14.47 12.93
N LEU A 288 0.62 -14.45 13.05
CA LEU A 288 1.28 -13.66 14.09
C LEU A 288 1.12 -12.15 13.86
N ILE A 289 1.34 -11.69 12.62
CA ILE A 289 1.24 -10.27 12.26
C ILE A 289 -0.15 -9.71 12.55
N ILE A 290 -1.22 -10.44 12.24
CA ILE A 290 -2.58 -9.93 12.42
C ILE A 290 -2.88 -9.66 13.91
N GLY A 291 -2.17 -10.31 14.83
CA GLY A 291 -2.20 -9.98 16.27
C GLY A 291 -1.81 -8.54 16.59
N GLY A 292 -1.12 -7.84 15.68
CA GLY A 292 -0.86 -6.39 15.76
C GLY A 292 -2.11 -5.53 15.82
N ALA A 293 -3.29 -6.06 15.48
CA ALA A 293 -4.57 -5.37 15.67
C ALA A 293 -4.94 -5.14 17.14
N PHE A 294 -4.48 -5.98 18.08
CA PHE A 294 -4.82 -5.82 19.50
C PHE A 294 -4.18 -4.57 20.14
N PRO A 295 -2.87 -4.31 20.00
CA PRO A 295 -2.28 -3.03 20.39
C PRO A 295 -2.97 -1.83 19.74
N LEU A 296 -3.36 -1.95 18.47
CA LEU A 296 -4.07 -0.89 17.76
C LEU A 296 -5.48 -0.66 18.33
N LYS A 297 -6.20 -1.72 18.70
CA LYS A 297 -7.49 -1.62 19.40
C LYS A 297 -7.35 -0.83 20.70
N PHE A 298 -6.34 -1.15 21.51
CA PHE A 298 -6.05 -0.43 22.75
C PHE A 298 -5.78 1.07 22.50
N ILE A 299 -4.94 1.38 21.50
CA ILE A 299 -4.65 2.76 21.09
C ILE A 299 -5.93 3.49 20.67
N ILE A 300 -6.80 2.87 19.87
CA ILE A 300 -8.03 3.49 19.38
C ILE A 300 -9.02 3.73 20.52
N GLU A 301 -9.22 2.74 21.39
CA GLU A 301 -10.14 2.86 22.53
C GLU A 301 -9.74 3.99 23.48
N TRP A 302 -8.44 4.25 23.63
CA TRP A 302 -7.94 5.27 24.54
C TRP A 302 -7.71 6.65 23.89
N ILE A 303 -7.16 6.69 22.67
CA ILE A 303 -6.74 7.94 21.99
C ILE A 303 -7.82 8.46 21.03
N LEU A 304 -8.67 7.59 20.48
CA LEU A 304 -9.63 7.90 19.41
C LEU A 304 -11.03 7.32 19.68
N PRO A 305 -11.72 7.69 20.77
CA PRO A 305 -13.03 7.14 21.10
C PRO A 305 -14.10 7.40 20.01
N LYS A 306 -13.98 8.51 19.25
CA LYS A 306 -14.83 8.81 18.08
C LYS A 306 -14.78 7.73 16.99
N TYR A 307 -13.71 6.93 16.94
CA TYR A 307 -13.47 5.89 15.94
C TYR A 307 -13.53 4.47 16.51
N LYS A 308 -14.16 4.29 17.68
CA LYS A 308 -14.29 2.97 18.33
C LYS A 308 -14.97 1.93 17.43
N GLU A 309 -15.98 2.32 16.65
CA GLU A 309 -16.67 1.45 15.68
C GLU A 309 -15.72 0.91 14.58
N SER A 310 -14.66 1.66 14.24
CA SER A 310 -13.64 1.21 13.29
C SER A 310 -12.82 0.02 13.81
N SER A 311 -12.77 -0.20 15.13
CA SER A 311 -11.98 -1.29 15.71
C SER A 311 -12.40 -2.65 15.16
N GLY A 312 -13.71 -2.93 15.11
CA GLY A 312 -14.22 -4.20 14.55
C GLY A 312 -13.88 -4.38 13.07
N LEU A 313 -13.92 -3.29 12.28
CA LEU A 313 -13.52 -3.32 10.87
C LEU A 313 -12.03 -3.68 10.72
N ILE A 314 -11.18 -3.09 11.57
CA ILE A 314 -9.73 -3.37 11.56
C ILE A 314 -9.47 -4.86 11.78
N PHE A 315 -10.17 -5.52 12.72
CA PHE A 315 -9.98 -6.96 12.92
C PHE A 315 -10.32 -7.77 11.67
N ILE A 316 -11.44 -7.46 11.01
CA ILE A 316 -11.87 -8.21 9.81
C ILE A 316 -10.89 -7.97 8.64
N LEU A 317 -10.46 -6.72 8.42
CA LEU A 317 -9.49 -6.37 7.36
C LEU A 317 -8.10 -6.96 7.62
N PHE A 318 -7.65 -6.98 8.88
CA PHE A 318 -6.41 -7.66 9.25
C PHE A 318 -6.54 -9.18 9.06
N ALA A 319 -7.69 -9.81 9.34
CA ALA A 319 -7.87 -11.24 9.06
C ALA A 319 -7.65 -11.57 7.57
N ALA A 320 -8.10 -10.69 6.65
CA ALA A 320 -7.83 -10.86 5.22
C ALA A 320 -6.33 -10.88 4.91
N HIS A 321 -5.53 -10.14 5.68
CA HIS A 321 -4.07 -10.11 5.52
C HIS A 321 -3.38 -11.42 5.87
N ALA A 322 -3.95 -12.26 6.74
CA ALA A 322 -3.42 -13.61 6.98
C ALA A 322 -3.34 -14.40 5.66
N PHE A 323 -4.37 -14.30 4.82
CA PHE A 323 -4.40 -14.90 3.48
C PHE A 323 -3.49 -14.15 2.51
N TYR A 324 -3.53 -12.81 2.48
CA TYR A 324 -2.69 -12.03 1.57
C TYR A 324 -1.19 -12.25 1.79
N THR A 325 -0.74 -12.47 3.04
CA THR A 325 0.65 -12.79 3.34
C THR A 325 1.08 -14.08 2.65
N VAL A 326 0.25 -15.12 2.65
CA VAL A 326 0.55 -16.39 1.96
C VAL A 326 0.43 -16.23 0.44
N ILE A 327 -0.63 -15.57 -0.04
CA ILE A 327 -0.83 -15.31 -1.48
C ILE A 327 0.35 -14.55 -2.07
N LYS A 328 0.68 -13.38 -1.51
CA LYS A 328 1.75 -12.51 -2.01
C LYS A 328 3.13 -13.11 -1.72
N GLY A 329 3.33 -13.62 -0.51
CA GLY A 329 4.62 -14.14 -0.05
C GLY A 329 5.04 -15.42 -0.76
N ILE A 330 4.11 -16.35 -0.99
CA ILE A 330 4.39 -17.67 -1.57
C ILE A 330 3.96 -17.71 -3.04
N TYR A 331 2.66 -17.70 -3.31
CA TYR A 331 2.13 -18.01 -4.65
C TYR A 331 2.54 -17.00 -5.71
N VAL A 332 2.37 -15.70 -5.44
CA VAL A 332 2.74 -14.64 -6.40
C VAL A 332 4.23 -14.69 -6.72
N ASN A 333 5.08 -14.91 -5.71
CA ASN A 333 6.51 -14.99 -5.90
C ASN A 333 6.94 -16.29 -6.60
N TYR A 334 6.26 -17.40 -6.34
CA TYR A 334 6.48 -18.66 -7.03
C TYR A 334 6.10 -18.55 -8.52
N TYR A 335 4.95 -17.96 -8.84
CA TYR A 335 4.57 -17.70 -10.24
C TYR A 335 5.58 -16.81 -10.94
N LYS A 336 6.10 -15.78 -10.24
CA LYS A 336 7.14 -14.90 -10.79
C LYS A 336 8.45 -15.66 -11.06
N SER A 337 8.92 -16.49 -10.12
CA SER A 337 10.20 -17.21 -10.29
C SER A 337 10.12 -18.28 -11.39
N LYS A 338 8.94 -18.85 -11.64
CA LYS A 338 8.67 -19.81 -12.72
C LYS A 338 8.24 -19.18 -14.05
N LEU A 339 8.27 -17.85 -14.18
CA LEU A 339 7.83 -17.10 -15.37
C LEU A 339 6.34 -17.29 -15.74
N LEU A 340 5.50 -17.67 -14.77
CA LEU A 340 4.05 -17.88 -14.91
C LEU A 340 3.23 -16.60 -14.64
N GLN A 341 3.75 -15.44 -15.01
CA GLN A 341 3.14 -14.13 -14.70
C GLN A 341 1.74 -13.97 -15.29
N LYS A 342 1.45 -14.65 -16.41
CA LYS A 342 0.11 -14.69 -17.02
C LYS A 342 -0.94 -15.26 -16.07
N ILE A 343 -0.60 -16.30 -15.29
CA ILE A 343 -1.51 -16.90 -14.31
C ILE A 343 -1.86 -15.87 -13.23
N TYR A 344 -0.85 -15.20 -12.68
CA TYR A 344 -1.05 -14.14 -11.68
C TYR A 344 -1.93 -13.00 -12.22
N PHE A 345 -1.70 -12.55 -13.45
CA PHE A 345 -2.50 -11.49 -14.07
C PHE A 345 -3.98 -11.87 -14.21
N TRP A 346 -4.27 -13.08 -14.69
CA TRP A 346 -5.64 -13.59 -14.80
C TRP A 346 -6.28 -13.79 -13.43
N GLN A 347 -5.54 -14.29 -12.44
CA GLN A 347 -6.03 -14.40 -11.06
C GLN A 347 -6.40 -13.03 -10.49
N LEU A 348 -5.53 -12.03 -10.60
CA LEU A 348 -5.79 -10.69 -10.08
C LEU A 348 -7.03 -10.07 -10.75
N SER A 349 -7.13 -10.20 -12.08
CA SER A 349 -8.27 -9.70 -12.84
C SER A 349 -9.57 -10.40 -12.42
N GLY A 350 -9.56 -11.74 -12.32
CA GLY A 350 -10.71 -12.52 -11.86
C GLY A 350 -11.11 -12.19 -10.42
N MET A 351 -10.13 -12.06 -9.52
CA MET A 351 -10.39 -11.70 -8.12
C MET A 351 -10.92 -10.27 -7.97
N THR A 352 -10.61 -9.37 -8.90
CA THR A 352 -11.21 -8.02 -8.92
C THR A 352 -12.70 -8.07 -9.24
N VAL A 353 -13.11 -8.94 -10.17
CA VAL A 353 -14.53 -9.17 -10.45
C VAL A 353 -15.22 -9.84 -9.26
N VAL A 354 -14.58 -10.85 -8.65
CA VAL A 354 -15.10 -11.50 -7.43
C VAL A 354 -15.24 -10.51 -6.28
N ALA A 355 -14.27 -9.61 -6.09
CA ALA A 355 -14.33 -8.56 -5.08
C ALA A 355 -15.54 -7.64 -5.29
N PHE A 356 -15.79 -7.23 -6.54
CA PHE A 356 -16.95 -6.41 -6.87
C PHE A 356 -18.28 -7.13 -6.57
N VAL A 357 -18.40 -8.37 -7.02
CA VAL A 357 -19.62 -9.18 -6.83
C VAL A 357 -19.87 -9.46 -5.34
N THR A 358 -18.84 -9.85 -4.60
CA THR A 358 -18.96 -10.13 -3.15
C THR A 358 -19.33 -8.87 -2.36
N ASN A 359 -18.79 -7.69 -2.71
CA ASN A 359 -19.19 -6.42 -2.10
C ASN A 359 -20.68 -6.11 -2.37
N CYS A 360 -21.15 -6.29 -3.60
CA CYS A 360 -22.57 -6.11 -3.96
C CYS A 360 -23.48 -7.05 -3.16
N ILE A 361 -23.17 -8.35 -3.13
CA ILE A 361 -23.96 -9.37 -2.42
C ILE A 361 -23.94 -9.09 -0.91
N ALA A 362 -22.78 -8.85 -0.32
CA ALA A 362 -22.65 -8.61 1.11
C ALA A 362 -23.47 -7.38 1.54
N TYR A 363 -23.40 -6.28 0.79
CA TYR A 363 -24.18 -5.08 1.10
C TYR A 363 -25.68 -5.30 0.96
N TYR A 364 -26.11 -6.04 -0.07
CA TYR A 364 -27.52 -6.41 -0.23
C TYR A 364 -28.06 -7.16 0.99
N LEU A 365 -27.26 -8.08 1.57
CA LEU A 365 -27.65 -8.90 2.71
C LEU A 365 -27.58 -8.17 4.06
N LEU A 366 -26.49 -7.45 4.32
CA LEU A 366 -26.17 -6.92 5.66
C LEU A 366 -26.42 -5.42 5.82
N LYS A 367 -26.47 -4.64 4.72
CA LYS A 367 -26.69 -3.17 4.69
C LYS A 367 -25.85 -2.39 5.71
N SER A 368 -24.63 -2.84 5.97
CA SER A 368 -23.73 -2.27 6.99
C SER A 368 -22.32 -2.04 6.43
N MET A 369 -21.52 -1.18 7.08
CA MET A 369 -20.11 -1.01 6.73
C MET A 369 -19.29 -2.30 6.92
N TYR A 370 -19.72 -3.18 7.84
CA TYR A 370 -19.11 -4.50 8.04
C TYR A 370 -19.26 -5.42 6.82
N SER A 371 -20.28 -5.20 5.99
CA SER A 371 -20.51 -5.99 4.78
C SER A 371 -19.30 -5.98 3.86
N PHE A 372 -18.71 -4.80 3.67
CA PHE A 372 -17.57 -4.63 2.77
C PHE A 372 -16.31 -5.28 3.36
N ALA A 373 -16.06 -5.13 4.67
CA ALA A 373 -14.93 -5.79 5.32
C ALA A 373 -15.04 -7.33 5.26
N PHE A 374 -16.24 -7.89 5.45
CA PHE A 374 -16.47 -9.33 5.29
C PHE A 374 -16.33 -9.77 3.83
N ALA A 375 -16.74 -8.95 2.86
CA ALA A 375 -16.52 -9.22 1.44
C ALA A 375 -15.02 -9.25 1.10
N THR A 376 -14.21 -8.34 1.67
CA THR A 376 -12.75 -8.35 1.52
C THR A 376 -12.14 -9.64 2.08
N LEU A 377 -12.56 -10.06 3.29
CA LEU A 377 -12.10 -11.30 3.93
C LEU A 377 -12.48 -12.52 3.08
N LEU A 378 -13.72 -12.58 2.60
CA LEU A 378 -14.20 -13.67 1.74
C LEU A 378 -13.42 -13.71 0.42
N THR A 379 -13.18 -12.57 -0.21
CA THR A 379 -12.39 -12.49 -1.45
C THR A 379 -10.95 -12.98 -1.22
N ALA A 380 -10.33 -12.61 -0.11
CA ALA A 380 -8.99 -13.08 0.24
C ALA A 380 -8.94 -14.60 0.46
N LEU A 381 -9.96 -15.16 1.14
CA LEU A 381 -10.11 -16.61 1.31
C LEU A 381 -10.31 -17.33 -0.04
N LEU A 382 -11.20 -16.83 -0.90
CA LEU A 382 -11.43 -17.41 -2.22
C LEU A 382 -10.17 -17.37 -3.07
N TRP A 383 -9.41 -16.27 -3.02
CA TRP A 383 -8.14 -16.17 -3.75
C TRP A 383 -7.10 -17.17 -3.23
N TYR A 384 -7.02 -17.36 -1.91
CA TYR A 384 -6.17 -18.38 -1.32
C TYR A 384 -6.54 -19.79 -1.80
N ILE A 385 -7.83 -20.13 -1.81
CA ILE A 385 -8.33 -21.42 -2.32
C ILE A 385 -7.99 -21.61 -3.80
N VAL A 386 -8.18 -20.58 -4.64
CA VAL A 386 -7.80 -20.63 -6.06
C VAL A 386 -6.29 -20.88 -6.23
N CYS A 387 -5.45 -20.28 -5.38
CA CYS A 387 -4.01 -20.54 -5.40
C CYS A 387 -3.65 -21.99 -5.02
N GLU A 388 -4.31 -22.55 -4.00
CA GLU A 388 -4.15 -23.94 -3.57
C GLU A 388 -4.59 -24.95 -4.65
N ILE A 389 -5.66 -24.65 -5.39
CA ILE A 389 -6.16 -25.49 -6.48
C ILE A 389 -5.21 -25.47 -7.68
N LEU A 390 -4.75 -24.29 -8.08
CA LEU A 390 -3.92 -24.12 -9.27
C LEU A 390 -2.47 -24.58 -9.06
N THR A 391 -1.96 -24.53 -7.83
CA THR A 391 -0.58 -24.95 -7.50
C THR A 391 -0.59 -26.17 -6.60
N LYS A 392 -1.02 -27.31 -7.16
CA LYS A 392 -1.19 -28.58 -6.42
C LYS A 392 0.07 -29.03 -5.68
N GLU A 393 1.25 -28.76 -6.24
CA GLU A 393 2.55 -29.11 -5.65
C GLU A 393 2.79 -28.43 -4.30
N LEU A 394 2.24 -27.23 -4.10
CA LEU A 394 2.40 -26.45 -2.88
C LEU A 394 1.18 -26.55 -1.96
N ARG A 395 0.27 -27.50 -2.20
CA ARG A 395 -0.99 -27.58 -1.45
C ARG A 395 -0.74 -27.82 0.04
N ALA A 396 -1.48 -27.11 0.89
CA ALA A 396 -1.41 -27.27 2.33
C ALA A 396 -2.06 -28.60 2.75
N ASP A 397 -1.46 -29.25 3.74
CA ASP A 397 -2.02 -30.45 4.34
C ASP A 397 -3.31 -30.12 5.11
N ILE A 398 -4.18 -31.11 5.32
CA ILE A 398 -5.44 -30.89 6.04
C ILE A 398 -5.21 -30.33 7.45
N ARG A 399 -4.16 -30.78 8.14
CA ARG A 399 -3.79 -30.29 9.48
C ARG A 399 -3.41 -28.81 9.44
N GLU A 400 -2.70 -28.37 8.40
CA GLU A 400 -2.29 -26.98 8.22
C GLU A 400 -3.50 -26.09 7.94
N ASN A 401 -4.41 -26.53 7.07
CA ASN A 401 -5.64 -25.80 6.76
C ASN A 401 -6.52 -25.66 8.01
N ILE A 402 -6.65 -26.72 8.81
CA ILE A 402 -7.39 -26.68 10.08
C ILE A 402 -6.71 -25.72 11.06
N ALA A 403 -5.39 -25.82 11.24
CA ALA A 403 -4.65 -24.90 12.12
C ALA A 403 -4.83 -23.44 11.69
N PHE A 404 -4.72 -23.17 10.39
CA PHE A 404 -4.87 -21.83 9.84
C PHE A 404 -6.29 -21.26 10.06
N ALA A 405 -7.31 -22.06 9.75
CA ALA A 405 -8.70 -21.68 9.96
C ALA A 405 -8.99 -21.42 11.45
N LEU A 406 -8.47 -22.26 12.35
CA LEU A 406 -8.64 -22.07 13.80
C LEU A 406 -7.93 -20.80 14.29
N MET A 407 -6.70 -20.52 13.83
CA MET A 407 -5.98 -19.29 14.22
C MET A 407 -6.75 -18.04 13.79
N VAL A 408 -7.19 -17.97 12.53
CA VAL A 408 -7.95 -16.82 12.01
C VAL A 408 -9.31 -16.69 12.72
N SER A 409 -9.98 -17.81 13.00
CA SER A 409 -11.26 -17.79 13.72
C SER A 409 -11.10 -17.33 15.16
N MET A 410 -10.11 -17.85 15.89
CA MET A 410 -9.79 -17.43 17.25
C MET A 410 -9.39 -15.96 17.31
N TYR A 411 -8.60 -15.50 16.34
CA TYR A 411 -8.27 -14.08 16.17
C TYR A 411 -9.53 -13.21 16.06
N LEU A 412 -10.46 -13.56 15.17
CA LEU A 412 -11.71 -12.81 14.96
C LEU A 412 -12.59 -12.83 16.22
N VAL A 413 -12.75 -13.98 16.88
CA VAL A 413 -13.55 -14.11 18.10
C VAL A 413 -12.96 -13.26 19.23
N CYS A 414 -11.65 -13.38 19.49
CA CYS A 414 -10.97 -12.61 20.52
C CYS A 414 -11.01 -11.10 20.21
N GLY A 415 -10.83 -10.73 18.95
CA GLY A 415 -10.79 -9.34 18.50
C GLY A 415 -12.14 -8.63 18.56
N LEU A 416 -13.22 -9.30 18.13
CA LEU A 416 -14.55 -8.71 18.02
C LEU A 416 -15.33 -8.75 19.34
N LYS A 417 -15.16 -9.78 20.16
CA LYS A 417 -15.99 -9.97 21.38
C LYS A 417 -15.32 -9.54 22.69
N MET A 418 -13.99 -9.45 22.74
CA MET A 418 -13.26 -9.21 24.00
C MET A 418 -12.59 -7.82 24.00
N ASN A 419 -12.26 -7.31 25.19
CA ASN A 419 -11.39 -6.12 25.33
C ASN A 419 -10.01 -6.38 24.69
N ALA A 420 -9.34 -5.34 24.20
CA ALA A 420 -8.00 -5.41 23.61
C ALA A 420 -6.99 -6.25 24.41
N ILE A 421 -6.86 -6.06 25.73
CA ILE A 421 -5.85 -6.75 26.53
C ILE A 421 -6.21 -8.25 26.67
N ILE A 422 -7.44 -8.54 27.09
CA ILE A 422 -7.91 -9.92 27.32
C ILE A 422 -7.92 -10.69 26.00
N GLY A 423 -8.42 -10.08 24.93
CA GLY A 423 -8.43 -10.67 23.59
C GLY A 423 -7.03 -10.98 23.08
N CYS A 424 -6.04 -10.11 23.34
CA CYS A 424 -4.65 -10.36 22.98
C CYS A 424 -4.10 -11.60 23.70
N ILE A 425 -4.29 -11.67 25.02
CA ILE A 425 -3.82 -12.81 25.84
C ILE A 425 -4.48 -14.11 25.37
N CYS A 426 -5.81 -14.11 25.20
CA CYS A 426 -6.55 -15.28 24.72
C CYS A 426 -6.08 -15.71 23.32
N TYR A 427 -5.84 -14.76 22.42
CA TYR A 427 -5.34 -15.06 21.08
C TYR A 427 -3.94 -15.67 21.12
N VAL A 428 -3.01 -15.10 21.90
CA VAL A 428 -1.63 -15.63 22.02
C VAL A 428 -1.64 -17.04 22.61
N ILE A 429 -2.45 -17.29 23.64
CA ILE A 429 -2.60 -18.63 24.22
C ILE A 429 -3.17 -19.60 23.18
N ALA A 430 -4.26 -19.24 22.51
CA ALA A 430 -4.88 -20.09 21.49
C ALA A 430 -3.90 -20.38 20.33
N PHE A 431 -3.19 -19.36 19.86
CA PHE A 431 -2.17 -19.48 18.81
C PHE A 431 -1.06 -20.47 19.22
N GLY A 432 -0.54 -20.34 20.45
CA GLY A 432 0.47 -21.27 20.98
C GLY A 432 -0.05 -22.70 21.09
N LEU A 433 -1.25 -22.90 21.62
CA LEU A 433 -1.87 -24.23 21.74
C LEU A 433 -2.10 -24.88 20.36
N ILE A 434 -2.64 -24.13 19.40
CA ILE A 434 -2.85 -24.62 18.03
C ILE A 434 -1.53 -25.05 17.40
N LEU A 435 -0.45 -24.28 17.59
CA LEU A 435 0.88 -24.67 17.10
C LEU A 435 1.40 -25.95 17.76
N ILE A 436 1.26 -26.09 19.08
CA ILE A 436 1.72 -27.27 19.82
C ILE A 436 0.96 -28.53 19.38
N PHE A 437 -0.35 -28.45 19.15
CA PHE A 437 -1.18 -29.62 18.84
C PHE A 437 -1.23 -29.96 17.34
N LEU A 438 -1.32 -28.98 16.45
CA LEU A 438 -1.55 -29.22 15.01
C LEU A 438 -0.30 -29.00 14.15
N MET A 439 0.68 -28.23 14.60
CA MET A 439 1.89 -27.87 13.84
C MET A 439 3.19 -28.05 14.63
N ARG A 440 3.25 -29.07 15.51
CA ARG A 440 4.37 -29.30 16.43
C ARG A 440 5.73 -29.38 15.72
N ASP A 441 5.77 -30.07 14.59
CA ASP A 441 7.00 -30.26 13.82
C ASP A 441 7.54 -28.90 13.33
N THR A 442 6.66 -28.09 12.75
CA THR A 442 7.00 -26.73 12.28
C THR A 442 7.42 -25.82 13.44
N LEU A 443 6.76 -25.92 14.60
CA LEU A 443 7.15 -25.16 15.79
C LEU A 443 8.57 -25.51 16.26
N MET A 444 8.90 -26.81 16.34
CA MET A 444 10.23 -27.27 16.74
C MET A 444 11.31 -26.83 15.75
N GLU A 445 11.01 -26.83 14.45
CA GLU A 445 11.92 -26.29 13.44
C GLU A 445 12.17 -24.79 13.59
N ILE A 446 11.11 -23.99 13.80
CA ILE A 446 11.25 -22.55 14.04
C ILE A 446 12.14 -22.30 15.26
N ILE A 447 11.93 -23.03 16.36
CA ILE A 447 12.75 -22.90 17.57
C ILE A 447 14.22 -23.26 17.27
N LYS A 448 14.48 -24.30 16.47
CA LYS A 448 15.84 -24.71 16.08
C LYS A 448 16.54 -23.62 15.24
N GLU A 449 15.86 -23.05 14.26
CA GLU A 449 16.38 -21.96 13.42
C GLU A 449 16.67 -20.71 14.27
N ILE A 450 15.76 -20.32 15.15
CA ILE A 450 15.96 -19.19 16.07
C ILE A 450 17.19 -19.42 16.96
N LYS A 451 17.32 -20.61 17.57
CA LYS A 451 18.50 -20.97 18.38
C LYS A 451 19.80 -20.89 17.57
N MET A 452 19.79 -21.37 16.32
CA MET A 452 20.98 -21.29 15.45
C MET A 452 21.36 -19.83 15.16
N ILE A 453 20.38 -18.97 14.87
CA ILE A 453 20.61 -17.54 14.62
C ILE A 453 21.14 -16.84 15.88
N CYS A 454 20.52 -17.06 17.04
CA CYS A 454 20.98 -16.51 18.31
C CYS A 454 22.42 -16.95 18.63
N ASN A 455 22.75 -18.23 18.45
CA ASN A 455 24.11 -18.73 18.68
C ASN A 455 25.13 -18.11 17.71
N LYS A 456 24.77 -17.90 16.44
CA LYS A 456 25.64 -17.20 15.48
C LYS A 456 25.86 -15.74 15.85
N LEU A 457 24.84 -15.04 16.35
CA LEU A 457 24.94 -13.65 16.79
C LEU A 457 25.79 -13.52 18.06
N LEU A 458 25.65 -14.43 19.01
CA LEU A 458 26.46 -14.49 20.23
C LEU A 458 27.94 -14.74 19.90
N LYS A 459 28.24 -15.76 19.09
CA LYS A 459 29.63 -16.02 18.63
C LYS A 459 30.26 -14.87 17.87
N LYS A 460 29.47 -14.13 17.07
CA LYS A 460 29.95 -12.95 16.34
C LYS A 460 30.23 -11.75 17.27
N LYS A 461 29.59 -11.72 18.44
CA LYS A 461 29.82 -10.71 19.48
C LYS A 461 31.05 -11.05 20.33
N GLU A 462 31.31 -12.34 20.54
CA GLU A 462 32.53 -12.84 21.21
C GLU A 462 33.78 -12.65 20.35
N ASN A 463 33.70 -12.91 19.04
CA ASN A 463 34.84 -12.75 18.11
C ASN A 463 35.02 -11.31 17.57
N GLY A 464 34.33 -10.32 18.15
CA GLY A 464 34.41 -8.90 17.76
C GLY A 464 35.10 -8.01 18.80
N TYR A 465 35.74 -8.61 19.80
CA TYR A 465 36.56 -7.97 20.85
C TYR A 465 38.06 -8.34 20.76
N GLU A 466 38.48 -8.90 19.63
CA GLU A 466 39.88 -8.91 19.15
C GLU A 466 39.95 -8.04 17.89
#